data_AF-A0A1Y1N4U5-F1
#
_entry.id   AF-A0A1Y1N4U5-F1
#
_cell.length_a   1.000
_cell.length_b   1.000
_cell.length_c   1.000
_cell.angle_alpha   90.00
_cell.angle_beta   90.00
_cell.angle_gamma   90.00
#
_symmetry.space_group_name_H-M   'P 1'
#
loop_
_entity.id
_entity.type
_entity.pdbx_description
1 polymer ?
#
loop_
_entity_poly.entity_id
_entity_poly.type
_entity_poly.pdbx_seq_one_letter_code
_entity_poly.pdbx_strand_id
1 'polypeptide(L)'
;ALFFLHMFPVFQRNCKKGLKETDLCDVLDEQKAILLGDKLESIWKKEFSSDKKLHKSLFRMFGFEFVIYGVLQFVNELTLVALLPLAVGEFISYFEEKPTEGSEANAYTYAALIVFCILLNAFVNHSTAMGLMHISMKMAIACSSFIYRKSLTLTHTRLVQVTSGHILNLLSTDVSHLEYGLLVVHYIWISPIQVVVGIYLLYRVIGVAAFLGISLHLLYIPLQSNIFISVRKSPSIV
;
A
#
# COMPACT_ATOMS: atom_id res chain seq x y z
N ALA A 1 1.75 19.78 4.79
CA ALA A 1 0.56 18.90 4.86
C ALA A 1 0.74 17.66 5.75
N LEU A 2 1.96 17.31 6.19
CA LEU A 2 2.27 16.07 6.94
C LEU A 2 1.38 15.77 8.16
N PHE A 3 0.94 16.79 8.91
CA PHE A 3 0.09 16.61 10.10
C PHE A 3 -1.41 16.82 9.86
N PHE A 4 -1.83 17.03 8.60
CA PHE A 4 -3.24 17.24 8.21
C PHE A 4 -3.96 18.36 8.98
N LEU A 5 -3.23 19.30 9.58
CA LEU A 5 -3.80 20.40 10.37
C LEU A 5 -4.79 21.26 9.58
N HIS A 6 -4.64 21.32 8.24
CA HIS A 6 -5.58 22.03 7.37
C HIS A 6 -7.00 21.44 7.40
N MET A 7 -7.16 20.16 7.75
CA MET A 7 -8.47 19.50 7.85
C MET A 7 -9.19 19.82 9.17
N PHE A 8 -8.47 20.32 10.18
CA PHE A 8 -9.03 20.60 11.49
C PHE A 8 -10.24 21.56 11.47
N PRO A 9 -10.22 22.67 10.70
CA PRO A 9 -11.39 23.53 10.55
C PRO A 9 -12.62 22.82 9.96
N VAL A 10 -12.42 21.87 9.05
CA VAL A 10 -13.49 21.09 8.43
C VAL A 10 -14.14 20.17 9.48
N PHE A 11 -13.34 19.45 10.26
CA PHE A 11 -13.84 18.62 11.35
C PHE A 11 -14.60 19.42 12.40
N GLN A 12 -14.06 20.57 12.81
CA GLN A 12 -14.73 21.45 13.76
C GLN A 12 -16.08 21.96 13.25
N ARG A 13 -16.20 22.28 11.95
CA ARG A 13 -17.48 22.67 11.33
C ARG A 13 -18.47 21.52 11.33
N ASN A 14 -18.03 20.32 10.94
CA ASN A 14 -18.87 19.13 10.94
C ASN A 14 -19.49 18.85 12.32
N CYS A 15 -18.67 18.87 13.37
CA CYS A 15 -19.14 18.62 14.74
C CYS A 15 -20.17 19.64 15.24
N LYS A 16 -20.16 20.87 14.71
CA LYS A 16 -21.06 21.95 15.18
C LYS A 16 -22.34 22.09 14.36
N LYS A 17 -22.26 21.93 13.04
CA LYS A 17 -23.34 22.32 12.11
C LYS A 17 -23.70 21.22 11.10
N GLY A 18 -22.99 20.10 11.11
CA GLY A 18 -23.00 19.13 10.00
C GLY A 18 -22.24 19.66 8.78
N LEU A 19 -21.88 18.75 7.88
CA LEU A 19 -21.25 19.07 6.60
C LEU A 19 -22.31 19.14 5.49
N LYS A 20 -22.24 20.18 4.65
CA LYS A 20 -22.97 20.25 3.38
C LYS A 20 -21.99 20.13 2.21
N GLU A 21 -22.50 19.78 1.04
CA GLU A 21 -21.68 19.63 -0.18
C GLU A 21 -20.91 20.91 -0.52
N THR A 22 -21.52 22.08 -0.31
CA THR A 22 -20.89 23.40 -0.53
C THR A 22 -19.74 23.72 0.43
N ASP A 23 -19.60 22.98 1.54
CA ASP A 23 -18.53 23.16 2.51
C ASP A 23 -17.28 22.32 2.17
N LEU A 24 -17.37 21.46 1.16
CA LEU A 24 -16.27 20.62 0.69
C LEU A 24 -15.32 21.44 -0.21
N CYS A 25 -14.02 21.17 -0.09
CA CYS A 25 -13.03 21.78 -0.94
C CYS A 25 -13.12 21.23 -2.36
N ASP A 26 -12.84 22.09 -3.34
CA ASP A 26 -12.65 21.66 -4.72
C ASP A 26 -11.47 20.68 -4.85
N VAL A 27 -11.55 19.85 -5.89
CA VAL A 27 -10.51 18.88 -6.24
C VAL A 27 -9.24 19.61 -6.66
N LEU A 28 -8.08 19.12 -6.23
CA LEU A 28 -6.79 19.65 -6.67
C LEU A 28 -6.68 19.60 -8.20
N ASP A 29 -6.06 20.61 -8.79
CA ASP A 29 -5.90 20.70 -10.25
C ASP A 29 -5.21 19.44 -10.83
N GLU A 30 -4.21 18.91 -10.14
CA GLU A 30 -3.49 17.68 -10.53
C GLU A 30 -4.37 16.42 -10.57
N GLN A 31 -5.50 16.42 -9.87
CA GLN A 31 -6.42 15.29 -9.75
C GLN A 31 -7.64 15.42 -10.70
N LYS A 32 -7.70 16.47 -11.52
CA LYS A 32 -8.79 16.66 -12.49
C LYS A 32 -8.81 15.54 -13.55
N ALA A 33 -9.98 14.92 -13.73
CA ALA A 33 -10.17 13.79 -14.64
C ALA A 33 -9.88 14.09 -16.11
N ILE A 34 -10.07 15.35 -16.53
CA ILE A 34 -9.78 15.80 -17.89
C ILE A 34 -8.27 15.73 -18.14
N LEU A 35 -7.46 16.33 -17.25
CA LEU A 35 -6.01 16.37 -17.39
C LEU A 35 -5.39 14.98 -17.35
N LEU A 36 -5.81 14.15 -16.39
CA LEU A 36 -5.30 12.78 -16.25
C LEU A 36 -5.73 11.89 -17.43
N GLY A 37 -6.97 12.00 -17.89
CA GLY A 37 -7.48 11.28 -19.05
C GLY A 37 -6.78 11.67 -20.35
N ASP A 38 -6.58 12.97 -20.60
CA ASP A 38 -5.88 13.48 -21.79
C ASP A 38 -4.42 13.02 -21.82
N LYS A 39 -3.74 13.05 -20.66
CA LYS A 39 -2.35 12.60 -20.53
C LYS A 39 -2.23 11.10 -20.82
N LEU A 40 -3.12 10.28 -20.25
CA LEU A 40 -3.13 8.84 -20.50
C LEU A 40 -3.42 8.53 -21.98
N GLU A 41 -4.39 9.22 -22.59
CA GLU A 41 -4.74 9.03 -23.99
C GLU A 41 -3.59 9.41 -24.93
N SER A 42 -2.87 10.50 -24.62
CA SER A 42 -1.67 10.92 -25.36
C SER A 42 -0.57 9.86 -25.31
N ILE A 43 -0.29 9.30 -24.12
CA ILE A 43 0.69 8.21 -23.95
C ILE A 43 0.26 6.97 -24.72
N TRP A 44 -1.01 6.58 -24.64
CA TRP A 44 -1.58 5.43 -25.34
C TRP A 44 -1.47 5.56 -26.87
N LYS A 45 -1.72 6.76 -27.42
CA LYS A 45 -1.60 7.03 -28.86
C LYS A 45 -0.15 6.94 -29.34
N LYS A 46 0.81 7.46 -28.56
CA LYS A 46 2.25 7.42 -28.86
C LYS A 46 2.87 6.02 -28.79
N GLU A 47 2.18 5.05 -28.21
CA GLU A 47 2.66 3.67 -28.15
C GLU A 47 2.56 3.03 -29.54
N PHE A 48 3.70 2.79 -30.19
CA PHE A 48 3.84 2.25 -31.56
C PHE A 48 3.64 0.73 -31.66
N SER A 49 3.42 0.04 -30.53
CA SER A 49 3.19 -1.40 -30.48
C SER A 49 1.82 -1.75 -31.09
N SER A 50 1.78 -2.79 -31.94
CA SER A 50 0.53 -3.42 -32.39
C SER A 50 -0.26 -4.04 -31.23
N ASP A 51 0.41 -4.38 -30.13
CA ASP A 51 -0.17 -4.91 -28.89
C ASP A 51 -0.08 -3.84 -27.79
N LYS A 52 -1.02 -2.89 -27.81
CA LYS A 52 -1.09 -1.81 -26.81
C LYS A 52 -1.67 -2.35 -25.50
N LYS A 53 -0.95 -2.20 -24.39
CA LYS A 53 -1.37 -2.71 -23.07
C LYS A 53 -1.53 -1.58 -22.06
N LEU A 54 -2.70 -1.46 -21.45
CA LEU A 54 -3.06 -0.31 -20.61
C LEU A 54 -2.12 -0.16 -19.41
N HIS A 55 -1.75 -1.29 -18.78
CA HIS A 55 -0.83 -1.29 -17.65
C HIS A 55 0.54 -0.67 -17.98
N LYS A 56 1.03 -0.79 -19.23
CA LYS A 56 2.31 -0.18 -19.65
C LYS A 56 2.20 1.34 -19.72
N SER A 57 1.11 1.84 -20.28
CA SER A 57 0.88 3.29 -20.37
C SER A 57 0.67 3.90 -18.98
N LEU A 58 -0.04 3.20 -18.09
CA LEU A 58 -0.20 3.62 -16.69
C LEU A 58 1.13 3.60 -15.92
N PHE A 59 1.92 2.54 -16.09
CA PHE A 59 3.25 2.46 -15.47
C PHE A 59 4.20 3.53 -16.01
N ARG A 60 4.12 3.89 -17.29
CA ARG A 60 4.89 5.04 -17.82
C ARG A 60 4.44 6.37 -17.22
N MET A 61 3.17 6.51 -16.85
CA MET A 61 2.62 7.75 -16.29
C MET A 61 2.92 7.93 -14.80
N PHE A 62 2.84 6.85 -14.01
CA PHE A 62 2.95 6.91 -12.53
C PHE A 62 4.07 6.05 -11.94
N GLY A 63 4.74 5.23 -12.76
CA GLY A 63 5.65 4.19 -12.29
C GLY A 63 6.87 4.71 -11.54
N PHE A 64 7.39 5.89 -11.89
CA PHE A 64 8.55 6.45 -11.18
C PHE A 64 8.23 6.77 -9.72
N GLU A 65 7.16 7.52 -9.46
CA GLU A 65 6.72 7.85 -8.09
C GLU A 65 6.34 6.57 -7.33
N PHE A 66 5.63 5.66 -7.99
CA PHE A 66 5.23 4.38 -7.42
C PHE A 66 6.43 3.52 -6.99
N VAL A 67 7.47 3.42 -7.83
CA VAL A 67 8.70 2.68 -7.50
C VAL A 67 9.44 3.34 -6.33
N ILE A 68 9.50 4.66 -6.26
CA ILE A 68 10.14 5.38 -5.13
C ILE A 68 9.46 5.00 -3.81
N TYR A 69 8.12 5.06 -3.75
CA TYR A 69 7.40 4.67 -2.54
C TYR A 69 7.63 3.20 -2.18
N GLY A 70 7.68 2.30 -3.17
CA GLY A 70 8.03 0.90 -2.97
C GLY A 70 9.42 0.68 -2.37
N VAL A 71 10.43 1.41 -2.85
CA VAL A 71 11.80 1.33 -2.31
C VAL A 71 11.87 1.87 -0.89
N LEU A 72 11.23 3.02 -0.61
CA LEU A 72 11.17 3.59 0.74
C LEU A 72 10.52 2.62 1.73
N GLN A 73 9.41 2.01 1.33
CA GLN A 73 8.69 1.03 2.14
C GLN A 73 9.54 -0.22 2.39
N PHE A 74 10.25 -0.71 1.37
CA PHE A 74 11.17 -1.85 1.52
C PHE A 74 12.32 -1.58 2.49
N VAL A 75 12.98 -0.43 2.37
CA VAL A 75 14.08 -0.05 3.27
C VAL A 75 13.58 0.07 4.71
N ASN A 76 12.39 0.64 4.91
CA ASN A 76 11.78 0.77 6.23
C ASN A 76 11.44 -0.60 6.86
N GLU A 77 10.79 -1.48 6.11
CA GLU A 77 10.46 -2.84 6.57
C GLU A 77 11.70 -3.68 6.85
N LEU A 78 12.75 -3.55 6.02
CA LEU A 78 14.02 -4.22 6.24
C LEU A 78 14.72 -3.71 7.50
N THR A 79 14.67 -2.39 7.73
CA THR A 79 15.21 -1.78 8.95
C THR A 79 14.47 -2.30 10.18
N LEU A 80 13.14 -2.40 10.12
CA LEU A 80 12.35 -2.94 11.23
C LEU A 80 12.64 -4.40 11.52
N VAL A 81 12.67 -5.27 10.49
CA VAL A 81 12.88 -6.71 10.73
C VAL A 81 14.30 -7.02 11.20
N ALA A 82 15.29 -6.22 10.81
CA ALA A 82 16.69 -6.44 11.16
C ALA A 82 17.10 -5.70 12.45
N LEU A 83 16.91 -4.38 12.49
CA LEU A 83 17.47 -3.53 13.54
C LEU A 83 16.68 -3.61 14.84
N LEU A 84 15.34 -3.66 14.76
CA LEU A 84 14.49 -3.60 15.95
C LEU A 84 14.66 -4.83 16.86
N PRO A 85 14.62 -6.09 16.37
CA PRO A 85 14.81 -7.26 17.24
C PRO A 85 16.21 -7.32 17.86
N LEU A 86 17.25 -6.89 17.12
CA LEU A 86 18.61 -6.84 17.65
C LEU A 86 18.74 -5.79 18.76
N ALA A 87 18.22 -4.58 18.54
CA ALA A 87 18.24 -3.53 19.55
C ALA A 87 17.45 -3.92 20.80
N VAL A 88 16.30 -4.58 20.63
CA VAL A 88 15.49 -5.11 21.75
C VAL A 88 16.24 -6.22 22.49
N GLY A 89 16.91 -7.13 21.77
CA GLY A 89 17.70 -8.20 22.37
C GLY A 89 18.80 -7.67 23.28
N GLU A 90 19.63 -6.74 22.77
CA GLU A 90 20.70 -6.10 23.56
C GLU A 90 20.15 -5.29 24.73
N PHE A 91 19.03 -4.60 24.54
CA PHE A 91 18.36 -3.87 25.62
C PHE A 91 17.86 -4.80 26.74
N ILE A 92 17.38 -6.00 26.42
CA ILE A 92 16.97 -7.00 27.41
C ILE A 92 18.18 -7.59 28.12
N SER A 93 19.26 -7.91 27.39
CA SER A 93 20.49 -8.47 27.97
C SER A 93 21.10 -7.59 29.07
N TYR A 94 20.96 -6.27 28.96
CA TYR A 94 21.34 -5.33 30.03
C TYR A 94 20.72 -5.66 31.40
N PHE A 95 19.45 -6.10 31.42
CA PHE A 95 18.73 -6.39 32.67
C PHE A 95 18.98 -7.81 33.18
N GLU A 96 19.44 -8.73 32.32
CA GLU A 96 19.77 -10.11 32.70
C GLU A 96 21.18 -10.21 33.29
N GLU A 97 22.12 -9.41 32.80
CA GLU A 97 23.51 -9.40 33.24
C GLU A 97 23.76 -8.47 34.44
N LYS A 98 24.81 -8.75 35.22
CA LYS A 98 25.21 -7.83 36.31
C LYS A 98 25.75 -6.53 35.68
N PRO A 99 25.20 -5.35 36.04
CA PRO A 99 25.60 -4.10 35.41
C PRO A 99 27.09 -3.84 35.66
N THR A 100 27.86 -3.77 34.57
CA THR A 100 29.28 -3.40 34.57
C THR A 100 29.40 -1.88 34.31
N GLU A 101 30.52 -1.25 34.69
CA GLU A 101 30.72 0.18 34.40
C GLU A 101 30.57 0.46 32.89
N GLY A 102 29.76 1.47 32.53
CA GLY A 102 29.43 1.82 31.15
C GLY A 102 28.23 1.08 30.53
N SER A 103 27.70 0.06 31.20
CA SER A 103 26.55 -0.72 30.71
C SER A 103 25.24 0.11 30.64
N GLU A 104 25.06 1.06 31.56
CA GLU A 104 23.89 1.96 31.61
C GLU A 104 23.78 2.88 30.38
N ALA A 105 24.91 3.43 29.92
CA ALA A 105 24.94 4.29 28.73
C ALA A 105 24.58 3.53 27.44
N ASN A 106 25.01 2.26 27.34
CA ASN A 106 24.65 1.39 26.23
C ASN A 106 23.14 1.07 26.24
N ALA A 107 22.57 0.78 27.42
CA ALA A 107 21.15 0.53 27.56
C ALA A 107 20.29 1.73 27.13
N TYR A 108 20.65 2.95 27.54
CA TYR A 108 19.97 4.16 27.07
C TYR A 108 20.11 4.37 25.56
N THR A 109 21.25 4.02 24.97
CA THR A 109 21.46 4.10 23.52
C THR A 109 20.55 3.14 22.77
N TYR A 110 20.45 1.87 23.21
CA TYR A 110 19.54 0.90 22.59
C TYR A 110 18.06 1.26 22.80
N ALA A 111 17.68 1.78 23.97
CA ALA A 111 16.33 2.29 24.21
C ALA A 111 15.98 3.45 23.27
N ALA A 112 16.89 4.42 23.12
CA ALA A 112 16.72 5.54 22.20
C ALA A 112 16.62 5.06 20.75
N LEU A 113 17.43 4.06 20.36
CA LEU A 113 17.39 3.45 19.03
C LEU A 113 16.04 2.77 18.75
N ILE A 114 15.48 2.04 19.72
CA ILE A 114 14.16 1.41 19.60
C ILE A 114 13.08 2.46 19.36
N VAL A 115 13.04 3.51 20.21
CA VAL A 115 12.08 4.61 20.07
C VAL A 115 12.23 5.30 18.71
N PHE A 116 13.47 5.57 18.29
CA PHE A 116 13.76 6.17 17.00
C PHE A 116 13.26 5.30 15.83
N CYS A 117 13.51 3.98 15.86
CA CYS A 117 13.04 3.05 14.83
C CYS A 117 11.51 3.03 14.73
N ILE A 118 10.81 3.02 15.86
CA ILE A 118 9.34 3.01 15.90
C ILE A 118 8.78 4.32 15.34
N LEU A 119 9.34 5.47 15.73
CA LEU A 119 8.90 6.78 15.24
C LEU A 119 9.20 6.96 13.74
N LEU A 120 10.39 6.54 13.29
CA LEU A 120 10.77 6.56 11.89
C LEU A 120 9.81 5.71 11.06
N ASN A 121 9.50 4.49 11.52
CA ASN A 121 8.53 3.63 10.86
C ASN A 121 7.15 4.28 10.77
N ALA A 122 6.64 4.85 11.87
CA ALA A 122 5.34 5.51 11.86
C ALA A 122 5.28 6.64 10.82
N PHE A 123 6.35 7.44 10.73
CA PHE A 123 6.45 8.52 9.77
C PHE A 123 6.56 8.03 8.32
N VAL A 124 7.48 7.11 8.04
CA VAL A 124 7.71 6.58 6.69
C VAL A 124 6.49 5.84 6.19
N ASN A 125 5.94 4.91 6.99
CA ASN A 125 4.76 4.14 6.63
C ASN A 125 3.55 5.04 6.34
N HIS A 126 3.33 6.06 7.16
CA HIS A 126 2.24 7.01 6.92
C HIS A 126 2.46 7.83 5.64
N SER A 127 3.68 8.33 5.41
CA SER A 127 4.01 9.10 4.22
C SER A 127 3.92 8.28 2.93
N THR A 128 4.38 7.02 2.94
CA THR A 128 4.32 6.14 1.77
C THR A 128 2.89 5.69 1.50
N ALA A 129 2.10 5.38 2.54
CA ALA A 129 0.69 5.03 2.40
C ALA A 129 -0.11 6.17 1.76
N MET A 130 0.08 7.41 2.23
CA MET A 130 -0.57 8.59 1.63
C MET A 130 -0.13 8.82 0.18
N GLY A 131 1.16 8.67 -0.11
CA GLY A 131 1.70 8.79 -1.47
C GLY A 131 1.09 7.76 -2.42
N LEU A 132 1.05 6.49 -2.01
CA LEU A 132 0.44 5.40 -2.77
C LEU A 132 -1.07 5.61 -2.95
N MET A 133 -1.78 6.12 -1.94
CA MET A 133 -3.21 6.46 -2.04
C MET A 133 -3.47 7.56 -3.07
N HIS A 134 -2.61 8.58 -3.14
CA HIS A 134 -2.73 9.61 -4.17
C HIS A 134 -2.46 9.05 -5.57
N ILE A 135 -1.44 8.21 -5.72
CA ILE A 135 -1.13 7.57 -7.01
C ILE A 135 -2.28 6.67 -7.45
N SER A 136 -2.79 5.84 -6.55
CA SER A 136 -3.87 4.89 -6.84
C SER A 136 -5.13 5.61 -7.30
N MET A 137 -5.51 6.69 -6.59
CA MET A 137 -6.62 7.56 -6.97
C MET A 137 -6.41 8.23 -8.33
N LYS A 138 -5.23 8.82 -8.60
CA LYS A 138 -4.92 9.44 -9.90
C LYS A 138 -5.00 8.39 -11.03
N MET A 139 -4.51 7.17 -10.78
CA MET A 139 -4.52 6.07 -11.75
C MET A 139 -5.95 5.58 -12.04
N ALA A 140 -6.79 5.47 -11.02
CA ALA A 140 -8.21 5.14 -11.14
C ALA A 140 -8.99 6.19 -11.93
N ILE A 141 -8.83 7.48 -11.60
CA ILE A 141 -9.46 8.59 -12.32
C ILE A 141 -9.06 8.57 -13.81
N ALA A 142 -7.77 8.37 -14.10
CA ALA A 142 -7.27 8.28 -15.47
C ALA A 142 -7.91 7.09 -16.22
N CYS A 143 -8.00 5.92 -15.58
CA CYS A 143 -8.62 4.73 -16.14
C CYS A 143 -10.11 4.95 -16.42
N SER A 144 -10.88 5.46 -15.46
CA SER A 144 -12.31 5.73 -15.61
C SER A 144 -12.59 6.71 -16.75
N SER A 145 -11.83 7.81 -16.82
CA SER A 145 -11.93 8.79 -17.90
C SER A 145 -11.62 8.17 -19.27
N PHE A 146 -10.56 7.35 -19.35
CA PHE A 146 -10.16 6.68 -20.59
C PHE A 146 -11.19 5.63 -21.05
N ILE A 147 -11.68 4.79 -20.14
CA ILE A 147 -12.70 3.76 -20.44
C ILE A 147 -13.99 4.42 -20.90
N TYR A 148 -14.44 5.48 -20.21
CA TYR A 148 -15.64 6.22 -20.57
C TYR A 148 -15.53 6.79 -22.00
N ARG A 149 -14.43 7.49 -22.33
CA ARG A 149 -14.20 8.01 -23.69
C ARG A 149 -14.15 6.91 -24.74
N LYS A 150 -13.54 5.76 -24.42
CA LYS A 150 -13.51 4.60 -25.32
C LYS A 150 -14.89 4.01 -25.54
N SER A 151 -15.73 3.92 -24.50
CA SER A 151 -17.11 3.45 -24.67
C SER A 151 -17.94 4.35 -25.60
N LEU A 152 -17.73 5.68 -25.54
CA LEU A 152 -18.43 6.63 -26.40
C LEU A 152 -18.00 6.59 -27.88
N THR A 153 -16.84 6.01 -28.18
CA THR A 153 -16.30 5.95 -29.56
C THR A 153 -16.51 4.58 -30.23
N LEU A 154 -17.06 3.60 -29.51
CA LEU A 154 -17.38 2.29 -30.06
C LEU A 154 -18.67 2.34 -30.89
N THR A 155 -18.63 1.76 -32.09
CA THR A 155 -19.80 1.59 -32.96
C THR A 155 -20.88 0.77 -32.25
N HIS A 156 -22.16 1.11 -32.43
CA HIS A 156 -23.30 0.45 -31.78
C HIS A 156 -23.26 -1.09 -31.85
N THR A 157 -22.81 -1.68 -32.96
CA THR A 157 -22.66 -3.14 -33.12
C THR A 157 -21.65 -3.78 -32.17
N ARG A 158 -20.52 -3.10 -31.88
CA ARG A 158 -19.50 -3.56 -30.92
C ARG A 158 -19.90 -3.22 -29.48
N LEU A 159 -20.68 -2.15 -29.29
CA LEU A 159 -21.21 -1.75 -28.00
C LEU A 159 -22.32 -2.71 -27.54
N VAL A 160 -23.15 -3.24 -28.45
CA VAL A 160 -24.14 -4.29 -28.11
C VAL A 160 -23.46 -5.60 -27.69
N GLN A 161 -22.27 -5.91 -28.21
CA GLN A 161 -21.46 -7.07 -27.76
C GLN A 161 -20.85 -6.86 -26.36
N VAL A 162 -20.61 -5.61 -25.96
CA VAL A 162 -20.14 -5.25 -24.62
C VAL A 162 -21.31 -4.61 -23.87
N THR A 163 -22.17 -5.44 -23.26
CA THR A 163 -23.35 -4.99 -22.52
C THR A 163 -23.02 -3.76 -21.66
N SER A 164 -23.85 -2.72 -21.72
CA SER A 164 -23.66 -1.48 -20.93
C SER A 164 -23.37 -1.73 -19.45
N GLY A 165 -23.98 -2.79 -18.88
CA GLY A 165 -23.71 -3.25 -17.51
C GLY A 165 -22.27 -3.70 -17.25
N HIS A 166 -21.56 -4.24 -18.24
CA HIS A 166 -20.15 -4.64 -18.11
C HIS A 166 -19.23 -3.42 -18.01
N ILE A 167 -19.50 -2.37 -18.79
CA ILE A 167 -18.76 -1.10 -18.70
C ILE A 167 -19.00 -0.44 -17.34
N LEU A 168 -20.25 -0.45 -16.86
CA LEU A 168 -20.59 0.08 -15.54
C LEU A 168 -19.86 -0.70 -14.43
N ASN A 169 -19.82 -2.03 -14.49
CA ASN A 169 -19.08 -2.83 -13.51
C ASN A 169 -17.57 -2.54 -13.56
N LEU A 170 -17.01 -2.33 -14.76
CA LEU A 170 -15.61 -1.97 -14.94
C LEU A 170 -15.29 -0.64 -14.26
N LEU A 171 -16.17 0.37 -14.39
CA LEU A 171 -15.98 1.67 -13.74
C LEU A 171 -16.26 1.65 -12.23
N SER A 172 -17.23 0.85 -11.75
CA SER A 172 -17.63 0.85 -10.33
C SER A 172 -16.78 -0.09 -9.47
N THR A 173 -16.50 -1.29 -9.97
CA THR A 173 -15.98 -2.40 -9.18
C THR A 173 -14.51 -2.61 -9.47
N ASP A 174 -14.14 -2.75 -10.75
CA ASP A 174 -12.77 -3.11 -11.12
C ASP A 174 -11.78 -1.96 -10.87
N VAL A 175 -12.19 -0.71 -11.14
CA VAL A 175 -11.38 0.48 -10.80
C VAL A 175 -11.16 0.59 -9.29
N SER A 176 -12.20 0.37 -8.49
CA SER A 176 -12.07 0.36 -7.03
C SER A 176 -11.09 -0.72 -6.57
N HIS A 177 -11.18 -1.93 -7.12
CA HIS A 177 -10.22 -3.00 -6.83
C HIS A 177 -8.78 -2.66 -7.25
N LEU A 178 -8.59 -1.96 -8.37
CA LEU A 178 -7.28 -1.45 -8.79
C LEU A 178 -6.69 -0.52 -7.72
N GLU A 179 -7.48 0.38 -7.15
CA GLU A 179 -7.02 1.31 -6.12
C GLU A 179 -6.50 0.56 -4.89
N TYR A 180 -7.30 -0.37 -4.36
CA TYR A 180 -6.89 -1.19 -3.22
C TYR A 180 -5.68 -2.07 -3.55
N GLY A 181 -5.64 -2.66 -4.75
CA GLY A 181 -4.54 -3.49 -5.21
C GLY A 181 -3.21 -2.73 -5.23
N LEU A 182 -3.22 -1.48 -5.71
CA LEU A 182 -2.03 -0.62 -5.77
C LEU A 182 -1.49 -0.22 -4.39
N LEU A 183 -2.33 -0.20 -3.35
CA LEU A 183 -1.88 0.06 -1.98
C LEU A 183 -1.09 -1.11 -1.40
N VAL A 184 -1.44 -2.35 -1.75
CA VAL A 184 -0.86 -3.56 -1.13
C VAL A 184 0.18 -4.27 -2.01
N VAL A 185 0.26 -3.93 -3.29
CA VAL A 185 1.12 -4.60 -4.28
C VAL A 185 2.60 -4.67 -3.88
N HIS A 186 3.14 -3.66 -3.19
CA HIS A 186 4.54 -3.71 -2.75
C HIS A 186 4.79 -4.79 -1.69
N TYR A 187 3.80 -5.15 -0.88
CA TYR A 187 3.93 -6.23 0.09
C TYR A 187 4.11 -7.61 -0.55
N ILE A 188 3.71 -7.80 -1.83
CA ILE A 188 3.88 -9.08 -2.53
C ILE A 188 5.34 -9.49 -2.61
N TRP A 189 6.27 -8.55 -2.81
CA TRP A 189 7.70 -8.83 -2.91
C TRP A 189 8.47 -8.49 -1.63
N ILE A 190 8.00 -7.52 -0.84
CA ILE A 190 8.63 -7.17 0.44
C ILE A 190 8.44 -8.29 1.47
N SER A 191 7.23 -8.82 1.62
CA SER A 191 6.89 -9.80 2.66
C SER A 191 7.73 -11.09 2.57
N PRO A 192 7.93 -11.73 1.40
CA PRO A 192 8.81 -12.90 1.29
C PRO A 192 10.25 -12.63 1.76
N ILE A 193 10.80 -11.47 1.40
CA ILE A 193 12.17 -11.09 1.80
C ILE A 193 12.23 -10.88 3.31
N GLN A 194 11.24 -10.18 3.87
CA GLN A 194 11.11 -9.96 5.30
C GLN A 194 11.04 -11.28 6.08
N VAL A 195 10.26 -12.25 5.61
CA VAL A 195 10.15 -13.58 6.21
C VAL A 195 11.51 -14.29 6.21
N VAL A 196 12.24 -14.27 5.09
CA VAL A 196 13.57 -14.90 4.99
C VAL A 196 14.57 -14.28 5.98
N VAL A 197 14.61 -12.94 6.06
CA VAL A 197 15.50 -12.23 7.01
C VAL A 197 15.11 -12.53 8.45
N GLY A 198 13.82 -12.50 8.78
CA GLY A 198 13.31 -12.83 10.11
C GLY A 198 13.65 -14.27 10.53
N ILE A 199 13.49 -15.23 9.63
CA ILE A 199 13.86 -16.63 9.85
C ILE A 199 15.36 -16.76 10.13
N TYR A 200 16.21 -16.08 9.34
CA TYR A 200 17.65 -16.10 9.52
C TYR A 200 18.06 -15.56 10.90
N LEU A 201 17.48 -14.43 11.32
CA LEU A 201 17.76 -13.85 12.64
C LEU A 201 17.26 -14.75 13.77
N LEU A 202 16.08 -15.35 13.62
CA LEU A 202 15.55 -16.28 14.61
C LEU A 202 16.45 -17.52 14.74
N TYR A 203 16.91 -18.08 13.61
CA TYR A 203 17.85 -19.19 13.59
C TYR A 203 19.16 -18.86 14.31
N ARG A 204 19.65 -17.62 14.19
CA ARG A 204 20.84 -17.19 14.92
C ARG A 204 20.68 -17.19 16.45
N VAL A 205 19.47 -16.96 16.97
CA VAL A 205 19.21 -16.87 18.41
C VAL A 205 18.85 -18.23 19.01
N ILE A 206 17.95 -18.99 18.38
CA ILE A 206 17.42 -20.25 18.94
C ILE A 206 17.78 -21.51 18.13
N GLY A 207 18.61 -21.36 17.09
CA GLY A 207 19.09 -22.48 16.28
C GLY A 207 17.97 -23.23 15.57
N VAL A 208 18.09 -24.56 15.53
CA VAL A 208 17.17 -25.45 14.80
C VAL A 208 15.72 -25.36 15.33
N ALA A 209 15.52 -24.92 16.58
CA ALA A 209 14.18 -24.72 17.13
C ALA A 209 13.35 -23.69 16.33
N ALA A 210 13.99 -22.75 15.62
CA ALA A 210 13.32 -21.81 14.72
C ALA A 210 12.46 -22.51 13.65
N PHE A 211 12.91 -23.67 13.16
CA PHE A 211 12.19 -24.42 12.12
C PHE A 211 10.87 -25.01 12.61
N LEU A 212 10.72 -25.27 13.92
CA LEU A 212 9.43 -25.71 14.47
C LEU A 212 8.38 -24.59 14.37
N GLY A 213 8.76 -23.36 14.70
CA GLY A 213 7.89 -22.18 14.56
C GLY A 213 7.48 -21.93 13.11
N ILE A 214 8.43 -22.06 12.18
CA ILE A 214 8.18 -21.93 10.74
C ILE A 214 7.25 -23.03 10.24
N SER A 215 7.45 -24.27 10.68
CA SER A 215 6.60 -25.41 10.30
C SER A 215 5.15 -25.21 10.75
N LEU A 216 4.94 -24.69 11.96
CA LEU A 216 3.61 -24.31 12.45
C LEU A 216 3.00 -23.18 11.62
N HIS A 217 3.81 -22.17 11.27
CA HIS A 217 3.34 -21.05 10.44
C HIS A 217 2.92 -21.53 9.03
N LEU A 218 3.68 -22.43 8.42
CA LEU A 218 3.34 -23.04 7.13
C LEU A 218 2.06 -23.88 7.19
N LEU A 219 1.80 -24.57 8.31
CA LEU A 219 0.55 -25.32 8.53
C LEU A 219 -0.66 -24.37 8.71
N TYR A 220 -0.43 -23.17 9.22
CA TYR A 220 -1.47 -22.17 9.39
C TYR A 220 -1.96 -21.54 8.07
N ILE A 221 -1.09 -21.40 7.07
CA ILE A 221 -1.45 -20.86 5.74
C ILE A 221 -2.62 -21.62 5.07
N PRO A 222 -2.60 -22.96 4.92
CA PRO A 222 -3.71 -23.69 4.30
C PRO A 222 -4.99 -23.61 5.15
N LEU A 223 -4.88 -23.53 6.48
CA LEU A 223 -6.05 -23.31 7.34
C LEU A 223 -6.71 -21.96 7.04
N GLN A 224 -5.94 -20.88 6.97
CA GLN A 224 -6.46 -19.56 6.59
C GLN A 224 -7.06 -19.55 5.17
N SER A 225 -6.40 -20.21 4.21
CA SER A 225 -6.88 -20.31 2.83
C SER A 225 -8.23 -21.04 2.74
N ASN A 226 -8.39 -22.15 3.46
CA ASN A 226 -9.64 -22.90 3.50
C ASN A 226 -10.78 -22.08 4.12
N ILE A 227 -10.51 -21.32 5.19
CA ILE A 227 -11.50 -20.40 5.78
C ILE A 227 -11.90 -19.33 4.78
N PHE A 228 -10.93 -18.70 4.11
CA PHE A 228 -11.20 -17.68 3.09
C PHE A 228 -12.06 -18.22 1.94
N ILE A 229 -11.72 -19.41 1.42
CA ILE A 229 -12.50 -20.08 0.37
C ILE A 229 -13.92 -20.41 0.87
N SER A 230 -14.06 -20.85 2.11
CA SER A 230 -15.36 -21.15 2.73
C SER A 230 -16.23 -19.89 2.84
N VAL A 231 -15.67 -18.79 3.34
CA VAL A 231 -16.36 -17.49 3.43
C VAL A 231 -16.79 -17.01 2.05
N ARG A 232 -15.92 -17.09 1.03
CA ARG A 232 -16.26 -16.70 -0.34
C ARG A 232 -17.39 -17.53 -0.96
N LYS A 233 -17.56 -18.79 -0.53
CA LYS A 233 -18.62 -19.68 -1.03
C LYS A 233 -19.94 -19.52 -0.29
N SER A 234 -19.97 -18.87 0.87
CA SER A 234 -21.18 -18.73 1.68
C SER A 234 -22.08 -17.61 1.12
N PRO A 235 -23.30 -17.89 0.61
CA PRO A 235 -24.14 -16.89 -0.07
C PRO A 235 -24.79 -15.83 0.84
N SER A 236 -24.52 -15.85 2.15
CA SER A 236 -25.35 -15.18 3.16
C SER A 236 -24.79 -13.90 3.78
N ILE A 237 -23.76 -13.26 3.17
CA ILE A 237 -23.23 -11.96 3.63
C ILE A 237 -22.97 -10.99 2.46
N VAL A 238 -23.89 -10.90 1.50
CA VAL A 238 -23.96 -9.78 0.54
C VAL A 238 -25.36 -9.20 0.57
#